data_AF-A0A183BRY5-F1
#
_entry.id   AF-A0A183BRY5-F1
#
_cell.length_a   1.000
_cell.length_b   1.000
_cell.length_c   1.000
_cell.angle_alpha   90.00
_cell.angle_beta   90.00
_cell.angle_gamma   90.00
#
_symmetry.space_group_name_H-M   'P 1'
#
loop_
_entity.id
_entity.type
_entity.pdbx_description
1 polymer ?
#
loop_
_entity_poly.entity_id
_entity_poly.type
_entity_poly.pdbx_seq_one_letter_code
_entity_poly.pdbx_strand_id
1 'polypeptide(L)'
;MKLTQLLTKRIVCLNKHTWDRRVWEKGYYGPPLPIVKRTGRAPQVVTDDDVNEVRGALMREWNVMQWLANPYLNALVVFLNKATLLLQPGPTREGIQLRFTQFGDLVQACQISEACLKKLNFVVDAIDRHVYDEAWQFFEQMVASFHNDCTIGGWAHGVRLLLQELRKHSSSHAPGRSHSAGTRLTH
;
A
#
# COMPACT_ATOMS: atom_id res chain seq x y z
N MET A 1 -17.51 -10.33 -16.00
CA MET A 1 -18.86 -10.13 -15.40
C MET A 1 -19.38 -11.39 -14.67
N LYS A 2 -18.59 -12.04 -13.80
CA LYS A 2 -19.03 -13.27 -13.08
C LYS A 2 -19.05 -13.17 -11.54
N LEU A 3 -18.41 -12.14 -10.97
CA LEU A 3 -18.30 -11.96 -9.51
C LEU A 3 -19.56 -11.33 -8.90
N THR A 4 -20.16 -10.37 -9.59
CA THR A 4 -21.41 -9.68 -9.18
C THR A 4 -22.62 -10.61 -9.15
N GLN A 5 -22.65 -11.65 -10.00
CA GLN A 5 -23.73 -12.65 -10.03
C GLN A 5 -23.63 -13.70 -8.91
N LEU A 6 -22.43 -14.00 -8.40
CA LEU A 6 -22.25 -14.96 -7.31
C LEU A 6 -22.66 -14.36 -5.96
N LEU A 7 -22.31 -13.09 -5.72
CA LEU A 7 -22.74 -12.36 -4.52
C LEU A 7 -24.27 -12.16 -4.48
N THR A 8 -24.88 -11.83 -5.63
CA THR A 8 -26.35 -11.70 -5.75
C THR A 8 -27.11 -13.02 -5.82
N LYS A 9 -26.45 -14.18 -5.88
CA LYS A 9 -27.12 -15.48 -5.70
C LYS A 9 -27.03 -16.01 -4.28
N ARG A 10 -25.96 -15.70 -3.53
CA ARG A 10 -25.70 -16.30 -2.20
C ARG A 10 -26.06 -15.42 -1.00
N ILE A 11 -25.96 -14.09 -1.10
CA ILE A 11 -26.49 -13.16 -0.06
C ILE A 11 -28.04 -13.14 -0.04
N VAL A 12 -28.66 -13.70 -1.08
CA VAL A 12 -30.12 -13.84 -1.23
C VAL A 12 -30.79 -14.49 -0.04
N CYS A 13 -30.11 -15.42 0.62
CA CYS A 13 -30.69 -16.19 1.70
C CYS A 13 -30.92 -15.37 2.98
N LEU A 14 -30.31 -14.18 3.11
CA LEU A 14 -30.38 -13.40 4.35
C LEU A 14 -31.28 -12.18 4.33
N ASN A 15 -31.68 -11.57 3.21
CA ASN A 15 -32.67 -10.48 3.20
C ASN A 15 -33.03 -9.97 1.78
N LYS A 16 -33.08 -10.84 0.75
CA LYS A 16 -33.28 -10.39 -0.64
C LYS A 16 -34.50 -9.48 -0.82
N HIS A 17 -35.64 -9.82 -0.22
CA HIS A 17 -36.87 -9.04 -0.33
C HIS A 17 -36.78 -7.66 0.35
N THR A 18 -35.97 -7.52 1.40
CA THR A 18 -35.73 -6.24 2.09
C THR A 18 -34.72 -5.38 1.35
N TRP A 19 -33.84 -6.00 0.56
CA TRP A 19 -32.75 -5.34 -0.17
C TRP A 19 -33.14 -4.98 -1.61
N ASP A 20 -33.97 -5.80 -2.27
CA ASP A 20 -34.62 -5.55 -3.58
C ASP A 20 -35.80 -4.57 -3.48
N ARG A 21 -35.76 -3.63 -2.53
CA ARG A 21 -36.66 -2.49 -2.56
C ARG A 21 -36.28 -1.62 -3.76
N ARG A 22 -37.28 -1.29 -4.59
CA ARG A 22 -37.07 -0.41 -5.75
C ARG A 22 -36.51 0.92 -5.24
N VAL A 23 -35.72 1.62 -6.05
CA VAL A 23 -35.00 2.84 -5.59
C VAL A 23 -35.93 3.87 -4.93
N TRP A 24 -37.18 3.97 -5.37
CA TRP A 24 -38.22 4.86 -4.80
C TRP A 24 -38.93 4.34 -3.54
N GLU A 25 -38.67 3.10 -3.11
CA GLU A 25 -39.12 2.53 -1.83
C GLU A 25 -38.08 2.76 -0.72
N LYS A 26 -36.84 3.14 -1.07
CA LYS A 26 -35.83 3.63 -0.13
C LYS A 26 -36.12 5.11 0.14
N GLY A 27 -36.70 5.41 1.30
CA GLY A 27 -37.12 6.78 1.65
C GLY A 27 -38.59 7.09 1.37
N TYR A 28 -39.44 6.07 1.23
CA TYR A 28 -40.89 6.24 1.12
C TYR A 28 -41.48 6.80 2.42
N TYR A 29 -42.16 7.95 2.34
CA TYR A 29 -42.83 8.64 3.46
C TYR A 29 -44.36 8.45 3.48
N GLY A 30 -44.89 7.41 2.83
CA GLY A 30 -46.32 7.10 2.83
C GLY A 30 -46.74 6.05 3.88
N PRO A 31 -47.99 5.55 3.83
CA PRO A 31 -48.51 4.56 4.76
C PRO A 31 -47.59 3.33 4.87
N PRO A 32 -47.42 2.72 6.06
CA PRO A 32 -46.44 1.66 6.27
C PRO A 32 -46.66 0.51 5.26
N LEU A 33 -45.61 0.21 4.49
CA LEU A 33 -45.61 -0.91 3.56
C LEU A 33 -45.90 -2.22 4.31
N PRO A 34 -46.59 -3.20 3.69
CA PRO A 34 -46.87 -4.48 4.31
C PRO A 34 -45.59 -5.11 4.87
N ILE A 35 -45.54 -5.28 6.19
CA ILE A 35 -44.40 -5.91 6.86
C ILE A 35 -44.48 -7.41 6.56
N VAL A 36 -43.70 -7.87 5.57
CA VAL A 36 -43.54 -9.29 5.29
C VAL A 36 -42.64 -9.89 6.38
N LYS A 37 -43.23 -10.21 7.54
CA LYS A 37 -42.54 -10.99 8.57
C LYS A 37 -42.36 -12.40 8.02
N ARG A 38 -41.11 -12.83 7.85
CA ARG A 38 -40.80 -14.21 7.44
C ARG A 38 -41.16 -15.14 8.61
N THR A 39 -42.39 -15.62 8.64
CA THR A 39 -42.83 -16.65 9.60
C THR A 39 -42.40 -18.02 9.08
N GLY A 40 -41.40 -18.63 9.72
CA GLY A 40 -40.94 -19.99 9.42
C GLY A 40 -39.44 -20.19 9.60
N ARG A 41 -39.04 -21.45 9.85
CA ARG A 41 -37.63 -21.87 9.92
C ARG A 41 -36.97 -21.71 8.54
N ALA A 42 -35.73 -21.24 8.49
CA ALA A 42 -35.00 -21.10 7.23
C ALA A 42 -35.00 -22.44 6.47
N PRO A 43 -35.23 -22.45 5.14
CA PRO A 43 -35.44 -23.67 4.36
C PRO A 43 -34.18 -24.57 4.28
N GLN A 44 -33.02 -24.10 4.71
CA GLN A 44 -31.76 -24.81 4.63
C GLN A 44 -30.92 -24.57 5.89
N VAL A 45 -30.31 -25.65 6.41
CA VAL A 45 -29.33 -25.57 7.49
C VAL A 45 -28.06 -24.95 6.92
N VAL A 46 -27.62 -23.84 7.52
CA VAL A 46 -26.36 -23.18 7.14
C VAL A 46 -25.21 -24.09 7.52
N THR A 47 -24.36 -24.45 6.57
CA THR A 47 -23.18 -25.29 6.82
C THR A 47 -21.94 -24.44 7.11
N ASP A 48 -20.92 -25.02 7.74
CA ASP A 48 -19.65 -24.32 7.98
C ASP A 48 -18.96 -23.91 6.67
N ASP A 49 -19.18 -24.67 5.59
CA ASP A 49 -18.68 -24.34 4.25
C ASP A 49 -19.32 -23.05 3.71
N ASP A 50 -20.63 -22.87 3.92
CA ASP A 50 -21.33 -21.64 3.55
C ASP A 50 -20.77 -20.43 4.31
N VAL A 51 -20.46 -20.59 5.60
CA VAL A 51 -19.88 -19.54 6.44
C VAL A 51 -18.45 -19.21 6.00
N ASN A 52 -17.63 -20.22 5.72
CA ASN A 52 -16.25 -20.04 5.27
C ASN A 52 -16.18 -19.37 3.90
N GLU A 53 -17.11 -19.70 3.00
CA GLU A 53 -17.19 -19.05 1.69
C GLU A 53 -17.55 -17.56 1.82
N VAL A 54 -18.56 -17.23 2.62
CA VAL A 54 -18.96 -15.84 2.89
C VAL A 54 -17.82 -15.06 3.55
N ARG A 55 -17.12 -15.68 4.51
CA ARG A 55 -15.93 -15.09 5.13
C ARG A 55 -14.84 -14.81 4.09
N GLY A 56 -14.56 -15.74 3.18
CA GLY A 56 -13.58 -15.55 2.11
C GLY A 56 -13.99 -14.47 1.08
N ALA A 57 -15.29 -14.32 0.81
CA ALA A 57 -15.81 -13.24 -0.03
C ALA A 57 -15.66 -11.87 0.66
N LEU A 58 -16.08 -11.76 1.92
CA LEU A 58 -15.95 -10.54 2.72
C LEU A 58 -14.50 -10.13 2.91
N MET A 59 -13.59 -11.08 3.15
CA MET A 59 -12.14 -10.77 3.24
C MET A 59 -11.61 -10.19 1.93
N ARG A 60 -12.02 -10.72 0.78
CA ARG A 60 -11.62 -10.18 -0.53
C ARG A 60 -12.19 -8.78 -0.77
N GLU A 61 -13.45 -8.55 -0.45
CA GLU A 61 -14.08 -7.23 -0.59
C GLU A 61 -13.47 -6.21 0.37
N TRP A 62 -13.25 -6.59 1.63
CA TRP A 62 -12.58 -5.76 2.63
C TRP A 62 -11.17 -5.38 2.17
N ASN A 63 -10.40 -6.35 1.66
CA ASN A 63 -9.09 -6.06 1.07
C ASN A 63 -9.24 -5.03 -0.05
N VAL A 64 -10.11 -5.25 -1.05
CA VAL A 64 -10.33 -4.30 -2.15
C VAL A 64 -10.72 -2.91 -1.64
N MET A 65 -11.60 -2.84 -0.63
CA MET A 65 -11.98 -1.56 -0.02
C MET A 65 -10.79 -0.88 0.65
N GLN A 66 -9.88 -1.62 1.30
CA GLN A 66 -8.65 -1.04 1.83
C GLN A 66 -7.73 -0.52 0.71
N TRP A 67 -7.57 -1.26 -0.39
CA TRP A 67 -6.80 -0.83 -1.56
C TRP A 67 -7.37 0.46 -2.17
N LEU A 68 -8.70 0.57 -2.26
CA LEU A 68 -9.39 1.73 -2.81
C LEU A 68 -9.46 2.91 -1.85
N ALA A 69 -9.55 2.67 -0.55
CA ALA A 69 -9.60 3.72 0.46
C ALA A 69 -8.24 4.42 0.62
N ASN A 70 -7.14 3.69 0.40
CA ASN A 70 -5.78 4.20 0.58
C ASN A 70 -4.89 3.98 -0.66
N PRO A 71 -5.22 4.57 -1.82
CA PRO A 71 -4.46 4.36 -3.05
C PRO A 71 -3.00 4.81 -2.92
N TYR A 72 -2.76 5.82 -2.08
CA TYR A 72 -1.44 6.39 -1.83
C TYR A 72 -0.51 5.47 -1.01
N LEU A 73 -1.06 4.62 -0.14
CA LEU A 73 -0.23 3.79 0.75
C LEU A 73 0.43 2.63 0.01
N ASN A 74 -0.29 2.01 -0.93
CA ASN A 74 0.29 0.98 -1.79
C ASN A 74 1.22 1.57 -2.86
N ALA A 75 0.97 2.82 -3.28
CA ALA A 75 1.85 3.51 -4.21
C ALA A 75 3.27 3.67 -3.65
N LEU A 76 3.43 3.92 -2.33
CA LEU A 76 4.73 4.03 -1.67
C LEU A 76 5.60 2.76 -1.82
N VAL A 77 5.02 1.58 -1.55
CA VAL A 77 5.74 0.29 -1.64
C VAL A 77 6.13 0.00 -3.08
N VAL A 78 5.22 0.25 -4.03
CA VAL A 78 5.48 0.08 -5.46
C VAL A 78 6.57 1.04 -5.94
N PHE A 79 6.53 2.28 -5.49
CA PHE A 79 7.53 3.29 -5.84
C PHE A 79 8.92 2.91 -5.33
N LEU A 80 9.03 2.53 -4.05
CA LEU A 80 10.29 2.10 -3.46
C LEU A 80 10.86 0.87 -4.18
N ASN A 81 10.00 -0.10 -4.54
CA ASN A 81 10.42 -1.24 -5.37
C ASN A 81 10.91 -0.81 -6.76
N LYS A 82 10.25 0.15 -7.41
CA LYS A 82 10.73 0.71 -8.68
C LYS A 82 12.07 1.43 -8.53
N ALA A 83 12.27 2.19 -7.45
CA ALA A 83 13.54 2.84 -7.16
C ALA A 83 14.70 1.83 -7.00
N THR A 84 14.43 0.62 -6.48
CA THR A 84 15.45 -0.45 -6.45
C THR A 84 15.91 -0.91 -7.83
N LEU A 85 15.13 -0.68 -8.89
CA LEU A 85 15.51 -1.05 -10.26
C LEU A 85 16.66 -0.18 -10.80
N LEU A 86 16.91 0.98 -10.17
CA LEU A 86 18.07 1.84 -10.47
C LEU A 86 19.39 1.22 -9.97
N LEU A 87 19.32 0.22 -9.08
CA LEU A 87 20.46 -0.50 -8.54
C LEU A 87 20.88 -1.65 -9.46
N GLN A 88 22.18 -1.92 -9.50
CA GLN A 88 22.73 -3.13 -10.12
C GLN A 88 22.08 -4.39 -9.51
N PRO A 89 21.77 -5.42 -10.33
CA PRO A 89 21.26 -6.69 -9.83
C PRO A 89 22.28 -7.36 -8.90
N GLY A 90 21.82 -7.83 -7.74
CA GLY A 90 22.67 -8.47 -6.75
C GLY A 90 21.99 -8.64 -5.39
N PRO A 91 22.67 -9.30 -4.43
CA PRO A 91 22.10 -9.67 -3.13
C PRO A 91 21.65 -8.44 -2.31
N THR A 92 22.30 -7.29 -2.48
CA THR A 92 21.91 -6.03 -1.85
C THR A 92 20.52 -5.57 -2.31
N ARG A 93 20.27 -5.59 -3.62
CA ARG A 93 18.99 -5.19 -4.19
C ARG A 93 17.88 -6.14 -3.76
N GLU A 94 18.14 -7.45 -3.81
CA GLU A 94 17.18 -8.48 -3.37
C GLU A 94 16.84 -8.33 -1.87
N GLY A 95 17.85 -8.11 -1.03
CA GLY A 95 17.66 -7.87 0.39
C GLY A 95 16.88 -6.59 0.71
N ILE A 96 17.01 -5.54 -0.11
CA ILE A 96 16.19 -4.33 0.00
C ILE A 96 14.74 -4.61 -0.43
N GLN A 97 14.54 -5.29 -1.55
CA GLN A 97 13.21 -5.66 -2.05
C GLN A 97 12.43 -6.52 -1.05
N LEU A 98 13.08 -7.49 -0.41
CA LEU A 98 12.45 -8.31 0.63
C LEU A 98 11.93 -7.46 1.80
N ARG A 99 12.71 -6.47 2.22
CA ARG A 99 12.33 -5.53 3.28
C ARG A 99 11.16 -4.63 2.87
N PHE A 100 11.03 -4.29 1.59
CA PHE A 100 9.88 -3.54 1.08
C PHE A 100 8.63 -4.41 0.93
N THR A 101 8.78 -5.71 0.65
CA THR A 101 7.65 -6.65 0.73
C THR A 101 7.11 -6.71 2.17
N GLN A 102 7.99 -6.89 3.16
CA GLN A 102 7.61 -6.87 4.58
C GLN A 102 6.96 -5.54 4.98
N PHE A 103 7.47 -4.42 4.49
CA PHE A 103 6.84 -3.11 4.68
C PHE A 103 5.42 -3.07 4.11
N GLY A 104 5.20 -3.60 2.91
CA GLY A 104 3.88 -3.72 2.31
C GLY A 104 2.89 -4.47 3.20
N ASP A 105 3.33 -5.58 3.80
CA ASP A 105 2.51 -6.36 4.74
C ASP A 105 2.17 -5.55 6.00
N LEU A 106 3.13 -4.80 6.55
CA LEU A 106 2.92 -3.92 7.72
C LEU A 106 1.95 -2.77 7.42
N VAL A 107 2.02 -2.20 6.21
CA VAL A 107 1.11 -1.15 5.74
C VAL A 107 -0.31 -1.69 5.60
N GLN A 108 -0.47 -2.88 5.01
CA GLN A 108 -1.78 -3.54 4.85
C GLN A 108 -2.37 -3.94 6.22
N ALA A 109 -1.54 -4.37 7.15
CA ALA A 109 -1.96 -4.67 8.53
C ALA A 109 -2.26 -3.42 9.37
N CYS A 110 -2.15 -2.21 8.80
CA CYS A 110 -2.30 -0.92 9.49
C CYS A 110 -1.41 -0.79 10.75
N GLN A 111 -0.23 -1.43 10.73
CA GLN A 111 0.72 -1.40 11.84
C GLN A 111 1.68 -0.22 11.77
N ILE A 112 1.60 0.58 10.71
CA ILE A 112 2.39 1.80 10.52
C ILE A 112 1.45 3.00 10.58
N SER A 113 1.80 3.98 11.40
CA SER A 113 0.99 5.19 11.59
C SER A 113 0.90 6.00 10.30
N GLU A 114 -0.27 6.60 10.05
CA GLU A 114 -0.48 7.48 8.89
C GLU A 114 0.49 8.67 8.89
N ALA A 115 0.84 9.19 10.06
CA ALA A 115 1.82 10.25 10.21
C ALA A 115 3.22 9.84 9.72
N CYS A 116 3.64 8.59 10.00
CA CYS A 116 4.90 8.04 9.50
C CYS A 116 4.87 7.88 7.97
N LEU A 117 3.77 7.37 7.43
CA LEU A 117 3.59 7.20 5.97
C LEU A 117 3.58 8.56 5.23
N LYS A 118 2.98 9.60 5.83
CA LYS A 118 3.05 10.97 5.32
C LYS A 118 4.47 11.50 5.29
N LYS A 119 5.29 11.22 6.31
CA LYS A 119 6.71 11.61 6.29
C LYS A 119 7.50 10.84 5.23
N LEU A 120 7.19 9.56 5.01
CA LEU A 120 7.80 8.75 3.98
C LEU A 120 7.50 9.24 2.56
N ASN A 121 6.32 9.82 2.30
CA ASN A 121 6.00 10.43 1.01
C ASN A 121 7.03 11.49 0.60
N PHE A 122 7.48 12.37 1.51
CA PHE A 122 8.50 13.37 1.19
C PHE A 122 9.84 12.73 0.79
N VAL A 123 10.20 11.60 1.39
CA VAL A 123 11.39 10.83 1.02
C VAL A 123 11.24 10.28 -0.39
N VAL A 124 10.10 9.66 -0.69
CA VAL A 124 9.78 9.11 -2.01
C VAL A 124 9.76 10.18 -3.08
N ASP A 125 9.14 11.34 -2.83
CA ASP A 125 9.10 12.47 -3.76
C ASP A 125 10.50 13.04 -4.04
N ALA A 126 11.39 13.06 -3.05
CA ALA A 126 12.78 13.47 -3.24
C ALA A 126 13.60 12.43 -4.02
N ILE A 127 13.33 11.13 -3.84
CA ILE A 127 13.92 10.06 -4.66
C ILE A 127 13.46 10.19 -6.12
N ASP A 128 12.18 10.47 -6.39
CA ASP A 128 11.64 10.64 -7.74
C ASP A 128 12.27 11.83 -8.47
N ARG A 129 12.51 12.93 -7.75
CA ARG A 129 13.23 14.11 -8.28
C ARG A 129 14.75 13.91 -8.39
N HIS A 130 15.27 12.73 -8.03
CA HIS A 130 16.71 12.42 -7.98
C HIS A 130 17.53 13.32 -7.05
N VAL A 131 16.91 13.97 -6.05
CA VAL A 131 17.59 14.83 -5.07
C VAL A 131 17.89 14.03 -3.80
N TYR A 132 18.91 13.17 -3.89
CA TYR A 132 19.16 12.15 -2.86
C TYR A 132 19.65 12.69 -1.52
N ASP A 133 20.29 13.86 -1.49
CA ASP A 133 20.70 14.50 -0.24
C ASP A 133 19.50 15.08 0.52
N GLU A 134 18.51 15.65 -0.18
CA GLU A 134 17.21 16.03 0.42
C GLU A 134 16.46 14.79 0.94
N ALA A 135 16.42 13.72 0.14
CA ALA A 135 15.79 12.47 0.53
C ALA A 135 16.41 11.89 1.82
N TRP A 136 17.74 11.99 1.97
CA TRP A 136 18.45 11.60 3.18
C TRP A 136 18.04 12.43 4.40
N GLN A 137 17.93 13.76 4.25
CA GLN A 137 17.50 14.65 5.33
C GLN A 137 16.06 14.34 5.77
N PHE A 138 15.13 14.17 4.83
CA PHE A 138 13.75 13.80 5.16
C PHE A 138 13.67 12.45 5.85
N PHE A 139 14.49 11.49 5.43
CA PHE A 139 14.56 10.17 6.06
C PHE A 139 15.05 10.25 7.51
N GLU A 140 16.14 10.97 7.79
CA GLU A 140 16.65 11.12 9.16
C GLU A 140 15.65 11.87 10.06
N GLN A 141 14.96 12.90 9.53
CA GLN A 141 13.89 13.58 10.27
C GLN A 141 12.72 12.64 10.59
N MET A 142 12.34 11.76 9.65
CA MET A 142 11.31 10.75 9.86
C MET A 142 11.73 9.78 10.97
N VAL A 143 12.94 9.20 10.89
CA VAL A 143 13.45 8.26 11.89
C VAL A 143 13.56 8.90 13.27
N ALA A 144 14.00 10.15 13.36
CA ALA A 144 14.08 10.89 14.63
C ALA A 144 12.69 11.15 15.24
N SER A 145 11.66 11.36 14.41
CA SER A 145 10.29 11.64 14.87
C SER A 145 9.59 10.40 15.44
N PHE A 146 9.96 9.19 15.00
CA PHE A 146 9.28 7.93 15.34
C PHE A 146 10.22 6.91 16.01
N HIS A 147 11.34 7.37 16.58
CA HIS A 147 12.42 6.49 17.08
C HIS A 147 11.99 5.53 18.21
N ASN A 148 10.94 5.88 18.96
CA ASN A 148 10.40 5.08 20.07
C ASN A 148 9.17 4.25 19.68
N ASP A 149 8.59 4.51 18.51
CA ASP A 149 7.44 3.75 18.04
C ASP A 149 7.95 2.46 17.41
N CYS A 150 7.32 1.34 17.73
CA CYS A 150 7.53 0.02 17.13
C CYS A 150 7.31 -0.04 15.60
N THR A 151 7.15 1.12 14.95
CA THR A 151 6.95 1.35 13.52
C THR A 151 8.26 1.41 12.73
N ILE A 152 9.37 1.90 13.31
CA ILE A 152 10.69 1.97 12.65
C ILE A 152 11.36 0.57 12.77
N GLY A 153 11.02 -0.32 11.83
CA GLY A 153 11.51 -1.70 11.78
C GLY A 153 12.61 -1.92 10.72
N GLY A 154 12.89 -3.20 10.42
CA GLY A 154 13.88 -3.60 9.41
C GLY A 154 13.65 -3.01 8.01
N TRP A 155 12.42 -2.59 7.69
CA TRP A 155 12.10 -1.92 6.43
C TRP A 155 12.73 -0.53 6.31
N ALA A 156 12.81 0.25 7.39
CA ALA A 156 13.43 1.57 7.40
C ALA A 156 14.94 1.45 7.11
N HIS A 157 15.57 0.37 7.60
CA HIS A 157 16.94 0.04 7.23
C HIS A 157 17.08 -0.25 5.72
N GLY A 158 16.08 -0.89 5.11
CA GLY A 158 16.00 -1.07 3.66
C GLY A 158 15.99 0.26 2.89
N VAL A 159 15.22 1.25 3.36
CA VAL A 159 15.21 2.62 2.78
C VAL A 159 16.57 3.28 2.92
N ARG A 160 17.22 3.15 4.09
CA ARG A 160 18.57 3.69 4.32
C ARG A 160 19.60 3.11 3.34
N LEU A 161 19.59 1.79 3.13
CA LEU A 161 20.48 1.12 2.18
C LEU A 161 20.20 1.58 0.74
N LEU A 162 18.93 1.67 0.35
CA LEU A 162 18.54 2.19 -0.97
C LEU A 162 19.13 3.59 -1.20
N LEU A 163 18.94 4.52 -0.26
CA LEU A 163 19.47 5.88 -0.37
C LEU A 163 21.00 5.91 -0.44
N GLN A 164 21.69 5.08 0.33
CA GLN A 164 23.16 4.99 0.27
C GLN A 164 23.64 4.56 -1.12
N GLU A 165 23.03 3.54 -1.70
CA GLU A 165 23.43 3.06 -3.02
C GLU A 165 23.06 4.04 -4.14
N LEU A 166 21.88 4.67 -4.08
CA LEU A 166 21.48 5.72 -5.03
C LEU A 166 22.45 6.92 -5.03
N ARG A 167 22.91 7.34 -3.84
CA ARG A 167 23.91 8.41 -3.70
C ARG A 167 25.25 8.04 -4.32
N LYS A 168 25.71 6.80 -4.11
CA LYS A 168 26.96 6.31 -4.73
C LYS A 168 26.87 6.34 -6.25
N HIS A 169 25.76 5.90 -6.83
CA HIS A 169 25.55 5.88 -8.27
C HIS A 169 25.48 7.30 -8.88
N SER A 170 24.92 8.27 -8.15
CA SER A 170 24.95 9.68 -8.55
C SER A 170 26.38 10.23 -8.60
N SER A 171 27.21 9.91 -7.61
CA SER A 171 28.62 10.36 -7.59
C SER A 171 29.52 9.67 -8.62
N SER A 172 29.23 8.43 -9.02
CA SER A 172 30.01 7.72 -10.06
C SER A 172 29.70 8.20 -11.48
N HIS A 173 28.63 8.98 -11.69
CA HIS A 173 28.26 9.54 -12.99
C HIS A 173 28.69 11.00 -13.18
N ALA A 174 29.55 11.54 -12.31
CA ALA A 174 30.23 12.80 -12.60
C ALA A 174 31.28 12.56 -13.70
N PRO A 175 31.12 13.10 -14.93
CA PRO A 175 32.17 13.01 -15.92
C PRO A 175 33.39 13.75 -15.37
N GLY A 176 34.55 13.11 -15.48
CA GLY A 176 35.80 13.59 -14.92
C GLY A 176 36.03 15.07 -15.22
N ARG A 177 36.28 15.85 -14.17
CA ARG A 177 37.02 17.11 -14.28
C ARG A 177 38.40 16.72 -14.81
N SER A 178 38.59 16.80 -16.12
CA SER A 178 39.91 16.74 -16.74
C SER A 178 40.72 17.89 -16.16
N HIS A 179 41.63 17.56 -15.22
CA HIS A 179 42.70 18.46 -14.83
C HIS A 179 43.53 18.72 -16.09
N SER A 180 43.37 19.91 -16.68
CA SER A 180 44.30 20.43 -17.67
C SER A 180 45.66 20.58 -16.99
N ALA A 181 46.57 19.67 -17.32
CA ALA A 181 47.96 19.72 -16.89
C ALA A 181 48.57 21.05 -17.40
N GLY A 182 48.98 21.90 -16.45
CA GLY A 182 49.74 23.10 -16.77
C GLY A 182 51.10 22.70 -17.32
N THR A 183 51.30 22.89 -18.62
CA THR A 183 52.62 22.78 -19.24
C THR A 183 53.44 24.00 -18.83
N ARG A 184 54.34 23.81 -17.86
CA ARG A 184 55.38 24.79 -17.51
C ARG A 184 56.52 24.61 -18.52
N LEU A 185 56.54 25.42 -19.57
CA LEU A 185 57.72 25.57 -20.42
C LEU A 185 58.59 26.66 -19.79
N THR A 186 59.70 26.23 -19.17
CA THR A 186 60.83 27.09 -18.86
C THR A 186 61.72 27.18 -20.10
N HIS A 187 61.96 28.39 -20.57
CA HIS A 187 63.14 28.72 -21.38
C HIS A 187 63.62 30.12 -21.05
#